data_AF-A0A3Q0SS67-F1
#
_entry.id   AF-A0A3Q0SS67-F1
#
_cell.length_a   1.000
_cell.length_b   1.000
_cell.length_c   1.000
_cell.angle_alpha   90.00
_cell.angle_beta   90.00
_cell.angle_gamma   90.00
#
_symmetry.space_group_name_H-M   'P 1'
#
loop_
_entity.id
_entity.type
_entity.pdbx_description
1 polymer ?
#
loop_
_entity_poly.entity_id
_entity_poly.type
_entity_poly.pdbx_seq_one_letter_code
_entity_poly.pdbx_strand_id
1 'polypeptide(L)' 'MKIWSTEHVFSYPWETVIKAAMRKYPNPMNPNVIGVDVLDRSLDADGRLHSHRLLSTEWGLPAIVRAVSH' A
#
# COMPACT_ATOMS: atom_id res chain seq x y z
N MET A 1 12.47 -16.07 -7.19
CA MET A 1 13.61 -15.88 -6.27
C MET A 1 13.16 -14.93 -5.16
N LYS A 2 13.28 -15.30 -3.88
CA LYS A 2 12.88 -14.45 -2.75
C LYS A 2 14.11 -13.69 -2.26
N ILE A 3 14.13 -12.38 -2.45
CA ILE A 3 15.31 -11.53 -2.14
C ILE A 3 15.36 -11.17 -0.64
N TRP A 4 14.21 -11.12 0.04
CA TRP A 4 14.13 -10.79 1.48
C TRP A 4 12.87 -11.37 2.15
N SER A 5 12.91 -11.53 3.47
CA SER A 5 11.79 -11.97 4.32
C SER A 5 11.88 -11.35 5.71
N THR A 6 10.76 -10.84 6.22
CA THR A 6 10.62 -10.42 7.62
C THR A 6 9.26 -10.82 8.16
N GLU A 7 9.23 -11.07 9.47
CA GLU A 7 8.04 -11.34 10.25
C GLU A 7 7.88 -10.25 11.32
N HIS A 8 6.64 -9.82 11.56
CA HIS A 8 6.31 -8.83 12.58
C HIS A 8 4.96 -9.18 13.21
N VAL A 9 4.89 -9.10 14.55
CA VAL A 9 3.67 -9.39 15.32
C VAL A 9 3.08 -8.07 15.82
N PHE A 10 1.85 -7.77 15.42
CA PHE A 10 1.09 -6.64 15.94
C PHE A 10 0.31 -7.07 17.19
N SER A 11 0.43 -6.31 18.29
CA SER A 11 -0.31 -6.56 19.53
C SER A 11 -1.77 -6.08 19.49
N TYR A 12 -2.49 -6.40 18.41
CA TYR A 12 -3.90 -6.03 18.20
C TYR A 12 -4.69 -7.19 17.60
N PRO A 13 -6.01 -7.30 17.85
CA PRO A 13 -6.86 -8.31 17.22
C PRO A 13 -6.79 -8.25 15.69
N TRP A 14 -6.96 -9.40 15.04
CA TRP A 14 -6.86 -9.53 13.58
C TRP A 14 -7.81 -8.55 12.86
N GLU A 15 -9.03 -8.37 13.37
CA GLU A 15 -10.05 -7.49 12.80
C GLU A 15 -9.58 -6.03 12.79
N THR A 16 -8.82 -5.61 13.80
CA THR A 16 -8.25 -4.27 13.89
C THR A 16 -7.11 -4.11 12.89
N VAL A 17 -6.21 -5.10 12.82
CA VAL A 17 -5.06 -5.07 11.91
C VAL A 17 -5.50 -5.05 10.45
N ILE A 18 -6.47 -5.88 10.06
CA ILE A 18 -6.95 -5.93 8.67
C ILE A 18 -7.69 -4.65 8.28
N LYS A 19 -8.52 -4.08 9.18
CA LYS A 19 -9.18 -2.79 8.94
C LYS A 19 -8.16 -1.66 8.78
N ALA A 20 -7.12 -1.64 9.61
CA ALA A 20 -6.02 -0.69 9.50
C ALA A 20 -5.25 -0.88 8.19
N ALA A 21 -4.97 -2.12 7.77
CA ALA A 21 -4.30 -2.39 6.50
C ALA A 21 -5.13 -1.96 5.28
N MET A 22 -6.46 -2.07 5.36
CA MET A 22 -7.38 -1.60 4.31
C MET A 22 -7.45 -0.07 4.21
N ARG A 23 -7.26 0.63 5.34
CA ARG A 23 -7.30 2.10 5.47
C ARG A 23 -5.94 2.70 5.83
N LYS A 24 -4.85 2.05 5.41
CA LYS A 24 -3.48 2.39 5.83
C LYS A 24 -3.10 3.82 5.41
N TYR A 25 -3.68 4.32 4.34
CA TYR A 25 -3.39 5.65 3.80
C TYR A 25 -4.66 6.52 3.82
N PRO A 26 -4.50 7.84 4.02
CA PRO A 26 -3.22 8.54 4.26
C PRO A 26 -2.67 8.27 5.67
N ASN A 27 -1.34 8.29 5.84
CA ASN A 27 -0.71 8.27 7.18
C ASN A 27 0.57 9.12 7.21
N PRO A 28 0.92 9.76 8.35
CA PRO A 28 2.09 10.63 8.47
C PRO A 28 3.43 9.95 8.24
N MET A 29 3.53 8.63 8.44
CA MET A 29 4.79 7.88 8.32
C MET A 29 5.19 7.63 6.86
N ASN A 30 4.25 7.76 5.93
CA ASN A 30 4.51 7.56 4.51
C ASN A 30 3.72 8.57 3.67
N PRO A 31 4.14 9.85 3.68
CA PRO A 31 3.42 10.94 3.05
C PRO A 31 3.43 10.87 1.52
N ASN A 32 4.34 10.07 0.94
CA ASN A 32 4.51 9.95 -0.51
C ASN A 32 3.36 9.21 -1.20
N VAL A 33 2.50 8.51 -0.45
CA VAL A 33 1.29 7.90 -1.01
C VAL A 33 0.19 8.97 -1.06
N ILE A 34 0.03 9.57 -2.24
CA ILE A 34 -0.87 10.71 -2.46
C ILE A 34 -2.31 10.29 -2.79
N GLY A 35 -2.51 9.06 -3.27
CA GLY A 35 -3.83 8.56 -3.65
C GLY A 35 -3.94 7.04 -3.56
N VAL A 36 -5.14 6.56 -3.22
CA VAL A 36 -5.46 5.14 -3.18
C VAL A 36 -6.88 4.94 -3.73
N ASP A 37 -6.99 4.22 -4.84
CA ASP A 37 -8.25 3.86 -5.46
C ASP A 37 -8.48 2.36 -5.39
N VAL A 38 -9.73 1.95 -5.20
CA VAL A 38 -10.15 0.54 -5.30
C VAL A 38 -10.76 0.35 -6.69
N LEU A 39 -10.05 -0.37 -7.55
CA LEU A 39 -10.48 -0.62 -8.92
C LEU A 39 -11.54 -1.72 -9.01
N ASP A 40 -11.36 -2.78 -8.22
CA ASP A 40 -12.30 -3.91 -8.14
C ASP A 40 -12.30 -4.50 -6.73
N ARG A 41 -13.46 -5.02 -6.31
CA ARG A 41 -13.62 -5.75 -5.07
C ARG A 41 -14.70 -6.81 -5.20
N SER A 42 -14.32 -8.06 -5.00
CA SER A 42 -15.20 -9.21 -5.16
C SER A 42 -14.92 -10.28 -4.11
N LEU A 43 -15.90 -11.15 -3.89
CA LEU A 43 -15.74 -12.37 -3.11
C LEU A 43 -15.58 -13.54 -4.08
N ASP A 44 -14.64 -14.44 -3.79
CA ASP A 44 -14.57 -15.71 -4.50
C ASP A 44 -15.60 -16.72 -3.98
N ALA A 45 -15.68 -17.89 -4.62
CA ALA A 45 -16.60 -18.97 -4.24
C ALA A 45 -16.35 -19.51 -2.82
N ASP A 46 -15.14 -19.32 -2.29
CA ASP A 46 -14.74 -19.73 -0.94
C ASP A 46 -14.95 -18.61 0.09
N GLY A 47 -15.49 -17.46 -0.31
CA GLY A 47 -15.77 -16.31 0.55
C GLY A 47 -14.55 -15.45 0.88
N ARG A 48 -13.43 -15.56 0.15
CA ARG A 48 -12.26 -14.69 0.33
C ARG A 48 -12.45 -13.37 -0.41
N LEU A 49 -12.06 -12.28 0.24
CA LEU A 49 -12.14 -10.94 -0.32
C LEU A 49 -10.93 -10.62 -1.19
N HIS A 50 -11.17 -10.43 -2.48
CA HIS A 50 -10.19 -9.94 -3.44
C HIS A 50 -10.36 -8.43 -3.60
N SER A 51 -9.27 -7.68 -3.58
CA SER A 51 -9.30 -6.22 -3.75
C SER A 51 -8.14 -5.76 -4.60
N HIS A 52 -8.44 -5.24 -5.78
CA HIS A 52 -7.47 -4.58 -6.64
C HIS A 52 -7.43 -3.10 -6.31
N ARG A 53 -6.25 -2.59 -5.95
CA ARG A 53 -6.05 -1.19 -5.58
C ARG A 53 -4.93 -0.57 -6.40
N LEU A 54 -5.18 0.64 -6.87
CA LEU A 54 -4.17 1.50 -7.48
C LEU A 54 -3.67 2.46 -6.41
N LEU A 55 -2.35 2.50 -6.22
CA LEU A 55 -1.72 3.43 -5.28
C LEU A 55 -0.90 4.43 -6.10
N SER A 56 -1.25 5.70 -5.97
CA SER A 56 -0.52 6.81 -6.58
C SER A 56 0.52 7.30 -5.58
N THR A 57 1.78 7.28 -5.99
CA THR A 57 2.90 7.72 -5.16
C THR A 57 3.68 8.82 -5.85
N GLU A 58 3.97 9.90 -5.12
CA GLU A 58 4.88 10.94 -5.57
C GLU A 58 6.24 10.77 -4.90
N TRP A 59 7.28 10.61 -5.69
CA TRP A 59 8.65 10.55 -5.22
C TRP A 59 9.41 11.76 -5.73
N GLY A 60 10.11 12.44 -4.83
CA GLY A 60 11.06 13.47 -5.23
C GLY A 60 12.19 12.85 -6.04
N LEU A 61 12.28 13.19 -7.33
CA LEU A 61 13.46 12.85 -8.12
C LEU A 61 14.65 13.69 -7.62
N PRO A 62 15.83 13.08 -7.40
CA PRO A 62 17.04 13.84 -7.11
C PRO A 62 17.24 14.94 -8.16
N ALA A 63 17.61 16.13 -7.72
CA ALA A 63 17.73 17.30 -8.60
C ALA A 63 18.62 17.05 -9.83
N ILE A 64 19.64 16.21 -9.69
CA ILE A 64 20.55 15.82 -10.78
C ILE A 64 19.83 15.04 -11.90
N VAL A 65 18.82 14.23 -11.58
CA VAL A 65 18.04 13.48 -12.57
C VAL A 65 17.05 14.42 -13.27
N ARG A 66 16.44 15.36 -12.52
CA ARG A 66 15.53 16.37 -13.09
C ARG A 66 16.22 17.27 -14.13
N ALA A 67 17.52 17.53 -13.97
CA ALA A 67 18.30 18.38 -14.87
C ALA A 67 18.58 17.73 -16.24
N VAL A 68 18.48 16.41 -16.37
CA VAL A 68 18.79 15.66 -17.61
C VAL A 68 17.53 15.30 -18.40
N SER A 69 16.36 15.30 -17.76
CA SER A 69 15.07 14.94 -18.35
C SER A 69 14.37 16.09 -19.11
N HIS A 70 15.12 17.11 -19.54
CA HIS A 70 14.58 18.33 -20.15
C HIS A 70 15.18 18.64 -21.52
#